data_AF-A0A9J6FMZ2-F1
#
_entry.id   AF-A0A9J6FMZ2-F1
#
_cell.length_a   1.000
_cell.length_b   1.000
_cell.length_c   1.000
_cell.angle_alpha   90.00
_cell.angle_beta   90.00
_cell.angle_gamma   90.00
#
_symmetry.space_group_name_H-M   'P 1'
#
loop_
_entity.id
_entity.type
_entity.pdbx_description
1 polymer ?
#
loop_
_entity_poly.entity_id
_entity_poly.type
_entity_poly.pdbx_seq_one_letter_code
_entity_poly.pdbx_strand_id
1 'polypeptide(L)'
;MQLFAYPPKLSIVYQHPVDSSRPLFLILDPVHILKSARNDWLNQKNSGQCMYFPDATSNDERPPILTAPFKTLRDLHKAEQNELLKLAPTLSLEALNLTTLERQDVKLALRVFSPSTVAALNTSSAQHAEETSKFISRVLDWWRVVNVKTP
;
A
#
# COMPACT_ATOMS: atom_id res chain seq x y z
N MET A 1 30.21 13.28 18.73
CA MET A 1 29.67 11.95 18.38
C MET A 1 28.59 11.43 19.36
N GLN A 2 27.94 12.26 20.18
CA GLN A 2 26.87 11.79 21.10
C GLN A 2 25.46 11.75 20.46
N LEU A 3 25.23 12.48 19.36
CA LEU A 3 23.91 12.62 18.72
C LEU A 3 23.34 11.32 18.12
N PHE A 4 24.18 10.31 17.85
CA PHE A 4 23.75 9.04 17.27
C PHE A 4 23.51 7.92 18.30
N ALA A 5 24.04 8.08 19.52
CA ALA A 5 23.88 7.08 20.58
C ALA A 5 22.47 7.12 21.19
N TYR A 6 21.82 8.29 21.16
CA TYR A 6 20.47 8.51 21.63
C TYR A 6 19.74 9.37 20.59
N PRO A 7 19.22 8.75 19.51
CA PRO A 7 18.49 9.51 18.51
C PRO A 7 17.30 10.22 19.18
N PRO A 8 17.13 11.52 18.97
CA PRO A 8 16.00 12.25 19.53
C PRO A 8 14.70 11.62 19.04
N LYS A 9 13.69 11.56 19.93
CA LYS A 9 12.37 11.06 19.58
C LYS A 9 11.84 11.86 18.38
N LEU A 10 11.43 11.15 17.33
CA LEU A 10 10.92 11.76 16.12
C LEU A 10 9.67 12.58 16.46
N SER A 11 9.72 13.87 16.12
CA SER A 11 8.59 14.79 16.23
C SER A 11 8.11 15.12 14.82
N ILE A 12 6.81 15.35 14.66
CA ILE A 12 6.26 15.82 13.38
C ILE A 12 6.46 17.33 13.24
N VAL A 13 6.60 18.05 14.36
CA VAL A 13 6.76 19.50 14.39
C VAL A 13 8.06 19.86 15.11
N TYR A 14 8.88 20.66 14.46
CA TYR A 14 10.12 21.22 14.99
C TYR A 14 10.04 22.74 15.00
N GLN A 15 10.74 23.37 15.94
CA GLN A 15 10.84 24.82 15.98
C GLN A 15 11.85 25.30 14.94
N HIS A 16 11.53 26.35 14.18
CA HIS A 16 12.47 26.93 13.23
C HIS A 16 13.65 27.57 13.98
N PRO A 17 14.91 27.32 13.55
CA PRO A 17 16.10 27.65 14.32
C PRO A 17 16.36 29.15 14.50
N VAL A 18 15.71 29.99 13.69
CA VAL A 18 15.88 31.46 13.71
C VAL A 18 14.61 32.20 14.12
N ASP A 19 13.44 31.57 13.94
CA ASP A 19 12.15 32.24 14.11
C ASP A 19 11.16 31.28 14.77
N SER A 20 11.05 31.39 16.09
CA SER A 20 10.19 30.52 16.89
C SER A 20 8.71 30.55 16.49
N SER A 21 8.24 31.59 15.78
CA SER A 21 6.85 31.70 15.35
C SER A 21 6.51 30.78 14.18
N ARG A 22 7.51 30.24 13.48
CA ARG A 22 7.34 29.40 12.28
C ARG A 22 7.61 27.93 12.61
N PRO A 23 6.58 27.07 12.68
CA PRO A 23 6.79 25.64 12.83
C PRO A 23 7.36 25.03 11.54
N LEU A 24 8.27 24.07 11.69
CA LEU A 24 8.76 23.20 10.63
C LEU A 24 8.09 21.83 10.75
N PHE A 25 7.39 21.41 9.70
CA PHE A 25 6.72 20.11 9.66
C PHE A 25 7.61 19.09 8.94
N LEU A 26 7.88 17.97 9.60
CA LEU A 26 8.56 16.84 8.98
C LEU A 26 7.55 16.06 8.12
N ILE A 27 7.77 16.07 6.82
CA ILE A 27 6.97 15.32 5.84
C ILE A 27 7.85 14.23 5.24
N LEU A 28 7.31 13.01 5.20
CA LEU A 28 7.93 11.88 4.53
C LEU A 28 7.45 11.83 3.07
N ASP A 29 8.32 11.45 2.15
CA ASP A 29 7.95 11.30 0.74
C ASP A 29 6.87 10.21 0.57
N PRO A 30 5.65 10.57 0.15
CA PRO A 30 4.57 9.62 -0.02
C PRO A 30 4.85 8.56 -1.10
N VAL A 31 5.61 8.90 -2.15
CA VAL A 31 5.98 7.95 -3.21
C VAL A 31 6.81 6.81 -2.63
N HIS A 32 7.73 7.14 -1.72
CA HIS A 32 8.55 6.13 -1.05
C HIS A 32 7.72 5.28 -0.08
N ILE A 33 6.78 5.87 0.66
CA ILE A 33 5.87 5.12 1.53
C ILE A 33 5.04 4.11 0.71
N LEU A 34 4.48 4.53 -0.42
CA LEU A 34 3.70 3.64 -1.30
C LEU A 34 4.51 2.45 -1.81
N LYS A 35 5.75 2.72 -2.27
CA LYS A 35 6.67 1.66 -2.71
C LYS A 35 7.03 0.72 -1.57
N SER A 36 7.32 1.25 -0.38
CA SER A 36 7.64 0.46 0.80
C SER A 36 6.47 -0.43 1.21
N ALA A 37 5.24 0.10 1.26
CA ALA A 37 4.05 -0.69 1.59
C ALA A 37 3.88 -1.91 0.67
N ARG A 38 4.04 -1.73 -0.65
CA ARG A 38 4.06 -2.85 -1.62
C ARG A 38 5.23 -3.81 -1.36
N ASN A 39 6.44 -3.27 -1.19
CA ASN A 39 7.64 -4.09 -1.03
C ASN A 39 7.58 -4.93 0.25
N ASP A 40 7.07 -4.36 1.34
CA ASP A 40 6.86 -5.04 2.61
C ASP A 40 5.80 -6.13 2.48
N TRP A 41 4.73 -5.87 1.73
CA TRP A 41 3.70 -6.88 1.43
C TRP A 41 4.29 -8.07 0.66
N LEU A 42 5.08 -7.79 -0.39
CA LEU A 42 5.80 -8.79 -1.17
C LEU A 42 6.87 -9.55 -0.39
N ASN A 43 7.41 -8.98 0.69
CA ASN A 43 8.48 -9.57 1.48
C ASN A 43 7.99 -10.25 2.76
N GLN A 44 6.67 -10.27 3.01
CA GLN A 44 6.10 -11.01 4.13
C GLN A 44 6.51 -12.47 4.07
N LYS A 45 6.98 -12.99 5.22
CA LYS A 45 7.47 -14.38 5.35
C LYS A 45 6.39 -15.37 5.75
N ASN A 46 5.17 -14.89 6.01
CA ASN A 46 4.03 -15.72 6.36
C ASN A 46 3.44 -16.41 5.11
N SER A 47 2.61 -17.43 5.35
CA SER A 47 1.94 -18.14 4.26
C SER A 47 1.06 -17.17 3.47
N GLY A 48 1.20 -17.15 2.14
CA GLY A 48 0.41 -16.29 1.26
C GLY A 48 0.88 -14.82 1.18
N GLN A 49 1.96 -14.46 1.89
CA GLN A 49 2.49 -13.09 1.93
C GLN A 49 1.41 -12.09 2.35
N CYS A 50 0.82 -12.34 3.51
CA CYS A 50 -0.31 -11.64 4.07
C CYS A 50 0.07 -10.38 4.84
N MET A 51 -0.70 -9.32 4.60
CA MET A 51 -0.81 -8.17 5.50
C MET A 51 -2.03 -8.35 6.41
N TYR A 52 -1.89 -7.93 7.66
CA TYR A 52 -2.97 -7.97 8.65
C TYR A 52 -3.34 -6.54 9.03
N PHE A 53 -4.63 -6.22 9.06
CA PHE A 53 -5.10 -4.86 9.33
C PHE A 53 -6.47 -4.90 10.00
N PRO A 54 -6.79 -3.92 10.87
CA PRO A 54 -8.10 -3.87 11.51
C PRO A 54 -9.19 -3.52 10.49
N ASP A 55 -10.36 -4.12 10.64
CA ASP A 55 -11.55 -3.70 9.93
C ASP A 55 -12.03 -2.35 10.48
N ALA A 56 -11.80 -1.28 9.72
CA ALA A 56 -12.21 0.06 10.14
C ALA A 56 -13.72 0.33 9.98
N THR A 57 -14.48 -0.63 9.45
CA THR A 57 -15.95 -0.53 9.37
C THR A 57 -16.66 -1.13 10.58
N SER A 58 -15.93 -1.89 11.40
CA SER A 58 -16.46 -2.41 12.68
C SER A 58 -16.55 -1.27 13.70
N ASN A 59 -17.67 -1.25 14.44
CA ASN A 59 -17.90 -0.35 15.57
C ASN A 59 -17.44 -0.97 16.91
N ASP A 60 -16.78 -2.12 16.86
CA ASP A 60 -16.31 -2.81 18.06
C ASP A 60 -15.10 -2.08 18.66
N GLU A 61 -14.99 -2.06 19.99
CA GLU A 61 -13.81 -1.52 20.70
C GLU A 61 -12.51 -2.21 20.26
N ARG A 62 -12.63 -3.46 19.79
CA ARG A 62 -11.54 -4.26 19.22
C ARG A 62 -12.00 -4.76 17.85
N PRO A 63 -11.75 -4.00 16.78
CA PRO A 63 -12.18 -4.41 15.44
C PRO A 63 -11.50 -5.72 15.04
N PRO A 64 -12.19 -6.59 14.28
CA PRO A 64 -11.62 -7.82 13.79
C PRO A 64 -10.41 -7.53 12.88
N ILE A 65 -9.41 -8.41 12.93
CA ILE A 65 -8.23 -8.30 12.06
C ILE A 65 -8.54 -9.01 10.74
N LEU A 66 -8.54 -8.25 9.66
CA LEU A 66 -8.65 -8.74 8.29
C LEU A 66 -7.29 -9.16 7.75
N THR A 67 -7.32 -10.07 6.78
CA THR A 67 -6.12 -10.62 6.14
C THR A 67 -6.14 -10.30 4.65
N ALA A 68 -5.07 -9.69 4.14
CA ALA A 68 -4.87 -9.40 2.73
C ALA A 68 -3.65 -10.18 2.20
N PRO A 69 -3.82 -11.38 1.62
CA PRO A 69 -2.75 -12.15 1.00
C PRO A 69 -2.30 -11.52 -0.31
N PHE A 70 -1.00 -11.32 -0.51
CA PHE A 70 -0.48 -10.93 -1.83
C PHE A 70 -0.73 -12.04 -2.87
N LYS A 71 -0.78 -13.30 -2.42
CA LYS A 71 -1.14 -14.45 -3.27
C LYS A 71 -2.48 -14.25 -3.99
N THR A 72 -3.47 -13.63 -3.36
CA THR A 72 -4.79 -13.37 -3.97
C THR A 72 -4.67 -12.54 -5.25
N LEU A 73 -3.71 -11.60 -5.32
CA LEU A 73 -3.44 -10.83 -6.54
C LEU A 73 -2.80 -11.67 -7.65
N ARG A 74 -1.93 -12.63 -7.28
CA ARG A 74 -1.35 -13.57 -8.25
C ARG A 74 -2.42 -14.51 -8.80
N ASP A 75 -3.30 -15.00 -7.94
CA ASP A 75 -4.42 -15.86 -8.33
C ASP A 75 -5.40 -15.11 -9.25
N LEU A 76 -5.72 -13.85 -8.93
CA LEU A 76 -6.53 -12.98 -9.78
C LEU A 76 -5.92 -12.80 -11.17
N HIS A 77 -4.64 -12.43 -11.25
CA HIS A 77 -3.94 -12.27 -12.53
C HIS A 77 -3.92 -13.56 -13.34
N LYS A 78 -3.70 -14.71 -12.68
CA LYS A 78 -3.69 -16.02 -13.33
C LYS A 78 -5.07 -16.38 -13.87
N ALA A 79 -6.14 -16.08 -13.13
CA ALA A 79 -7.51 -16.32 -13.57
C ALA A 79 -7.85 -15.49 -14.81
N GLU A 80 -7.41 -14.23 -14.88
CA GLU A 80 -7.66 -13.35 -16.03
C GLU A 80 -6.68 -13.56 -17.21
N GLN A 81 -5.66 -14.41 -17.07
CA GLN A 81 -4.55 -14.46 -18.03
C GLN A 81 -5.01 -14.84 -19.45
N ASN A 82 -5.98 -15.74 -19.56
CA ASN A 82 -6.52 -16.24 -20.82
C ASN A 82 -7.86 -15.60 -21.21
N GLU A 83 -8.37 -14.67 -20.40
CA GLU A 83 -9.61 -13.97 -20.68
C GLU A 83 -9.36 -12.85 -21.69
N LEU A 84 -10.30 -12.71 -22.64
CA LEU A 84 -10.24 -11.64 -23.65
C LEU A 84 -10.42 -10.26 -22.99
N LEU A 85 -11.29 -10.18 -21.99
CA LEU A 85 -11.55 -8.98 -21.20
C LEU A 85 -11.02 -9.17 -19.79
N LYS A 86 -10.14 -8.27 -19.35
CA LYS A 86 -9.53 -8.29 -18.02
C LYS A 86 -10.10 -7.14 -17.19
N LEU A 87 -10.54 -7.40 -15.96
CA LEU A 87 -11.04 -6.38 -15.05
C LEU A 87 -9.90 -5.65 -14.36
N ALA A 88 -8.75 -6.30 -14.17
CA ALA A 88 -7.51 -5.69 -13.69
C ALA A 88 -6.44 -5.58 -14.79
N PRO A 89 -6.68 -4.84 -15.91
CA PRO A 89 -5.76 -4.82 -17.05
C PRO A 89 -4.40 -4.22 -16.72
N THR A 90 -4.32 -3.40 -15.66
CA THR A 90 -3.07 -2.78 -15.19
C THR A 90 -2.25 -3.71 -14.33
N LEU A 91 -2.84 -4.76 -13.75
CA LEU A 91 -2.12 -5.70 -12.89
C LEU A 91 -1.26 -6.58 -13.79
N SER A 92 0.03 -6.27 -13.90
CA SER A 92 0.96 -7.02 -14.76
C SER A 92 1.76 -8.05 -13.95
N LEU A 93 2.29 -9.05 -14.65
CA LEU A 93 3.21 -10.03 -14.04
C LEU A 93 4.43 -9.34 -13.41
N GLU A 94 4.93 -8.28 -14.02
CA GLU A 94 6.02 -7.44 -13.50
C GLU A 94 5.66 -6.82 -12.14
N ALA A 95 4.43 -6.30 -12.01
CA ALA A 95 3.96 -5.70 -10.76
C ALA A 95 3.82 -6.71 -9.61
N LEU A 96 3.67 -8.00 -9.94
CA LEU A 96 3.49 -9.11 -9.00
C LEU A 96 4.79 -9.83 -8.63
N ASN A 97 5.81 -9.75 -9.49
CA ASN A 97 7.08 -10.46 -9.35
C ASN A 97 8.26 -9.52 -9.63
N LEU A 98 8.50 -8.59 -8.71
CA LEU A 98 9.50 -7.53 -8.88
C LEU A 98 10.93 -8.03 -8.72
N THR A 99 11.80 -7.59 -9.62
CA THR A 99 13.26 -7.57 -9.43
C THR A 99 13.69 -6.46 -8.47
N THR A 100 14.94 -6.48 -8.03
CA THR A 100 15.52 -5.46 -7.14
C THR A 100 15.42 -4.04 -7.71
N LEU A 101 15.61 -3.87 -9.03
CA LEU A 101 15.52 -2.57 -9.69
C LEU A 101 14.06 -2.09 -9.77
N GLU A 102 13.15 -2.96 -10.16
CA GLU A 102 11.71 -2.67 -10.30
C GLU A 102 11.04 -2.32 -8.96
N ARG A 103 11.61 -2.76 -7.83
CA ARG A 103 11.17 -2.30 -6.49
C ARG A 103 11.28 -0.81 -6.28
N GLN A 104 12.08 -0.10 -7.09
CA GLN A 104 12.16 1.36 -7.05
C GLN A 104 11.15 2.07 -7.94
N ASP A 105 10.45 1.35 -8.83
CA ASP A 105 9.45 1.93 -9.72
C ASP A 105 8.09 2.11 -9.02
N VAL A 106 7.64 3.37 -8.95
CA VAL A 106 6.33 3.74 -8.41
C VAL A 106 5.19 3.33 -9.35
N LYS A 107 5.41 3.29 -10.67
CA LYS A 107 4.39 2.93 -11.65
C LYS A 107 3.93 1.49 -11.42
N LEU A 108 4.85 0.58 -11.11
CA LEU A 108 4.52 -0.80 -10.76
C LEU A 108 3.78 -0.89 -9.42
N ALA A 109 4.02 0.01 -8.47
CA ALA A 109 3.22 0.08 -7.24
C ALA A 109 1.79 0.53 -7.52
N LEU A 110 1.61 1.53 -8.39
CA LEU A 110 0.30 2.02 -8.81
C LEU A 110 -0.47 1.00 -9.65
N ARG A 111 0.20 0.05 -10.30
CA ARG A 111 -0.46 -1.09 -10.96
C ARG A 111 -1.11 -2.06 -9.97
N VAL A 112 -0.51 -2.24 -8.79
CA VAL A 112 -1.07 -3.03 -7.67
C VAL A 112 -2.17 -2.24 -6.95
N PHE A 113 -1.84 -1.00 -6.55
CA PHE A 113 -2.78 -0.10 -5.90
C PHE A 113 -3.54 0.71 -6.96
N SER A 114 -4.51 0.06 -7.60
CA SER A 114 -5.31 0.67 -8.67
C SER A 114 -6.82 0.47 -8.45
N PRO A 115 -7.67 1.40 -8.92
CA PRO A 115 -9.13 1.22 -8.87
C PRO A 115 -9.61 -0.02 -9.63
N SER A 116 -8.98 -0.35 -10.76
CA SER A 116 -9.29 -1.55 -11.54
C SER A 116 -8.98 -2.84 -10.77
N THR A 117 -7.87 -2.88 -10.02
CA THR A 117 -7.53 -4.04 -9.18
C THR A 117 -8.58 -4.25 -8.09
N VAL A 118 -9.06 -3.17 -7.46
CA VAL A 118 -10.15 -3.23 -6.47
C VAL A 118 -11.43 -3.76 -7.11
N ALA A 119 -11.83 -3.22 -8.27
CA ALA A 119 -13.02 -3.66 -8.98
C ALA A 119 -12.96 -5.16 -9.33
N ALA A 120 -11.83 -5.62 -9.86
CA ALA A 120 -11.62 -7.02 -10.20
C ALA A 120 -11.68 -7.95 -8.98
N LEU A 121 -11.10 -7.54 -7.84
CA LEU A 121 -11.19 -8.29 -6.59
C LEU A 121 -12.63 -8.37 -6.07
N ASN A 122 -13.39 -7.29 -6.13
CA ASN A 122 -14.80 -7.28 -5.70
C ASN A 122 -15.70 -8.21 -6.52
N THR A 123 -15.33 -8.48 -7.77
CA THR A 123 -16.04 -9.43 -8.65
C THR A 123 -15.46 -10.85 -8.61
N SER A 124 -14.32 -11.04 -7.94
CA SER A 124 -13.61 -12.31 -7.93
C SER A 124 -14.15 -13.24 -6.86
N SER A 125 -14.24 -14.54 -7.17
CA SER A 125 -14.50 -15.60 -6.18
C SER A 125 -13.22 -16.10 -5.51
N ALA A 126 -12.07 -15.42 -5.69
CA ALA A 126 -10.81 -15.82 -5.08
C ALA A 126 -10.87 -15.71 -3.56
N GLN A 127 -10.14 -16.59 -2.88
CA GLN A 127 -10.05 -16.55 -1.42
C GLN A 127 -9.45 -15.21 -0.95
N HIS A 128 -10.09 -14.62 0.06
CA HIS A 128 -9.73 -13.30 0.63
C HIS A 128 -9.80 -12.13 -0.36
N ALA A 129 -10.55 -12.25 -1.47
CA ALA A 129 -10.65 -11.18 -2.45
C ALA A 129 -11.28 -9.91 -1.86
N GLU A 130 -12.32 -10.06 -1.04
CA GLU A 130 -13.01 -8.94 -0.39
C GLU A 130 -12.06 -8.20 0.57
N GLU A 131 -11.39 -8.90 1.47
CA GLU A 131 -10.47 -8.29 2.44
C GLU A 131 -9.26 -7.66 1.76
N THR A 132 -8.73 -8.31 0.71
CA THR A 132 -7.64 -7.76 -0.11
C THR A 132 -8.09 -6.48 -0.82
N SER A 133 -9.33 -6.43 -1.32
CA SER A 133 -9.90 -5.24 -1.94
C SER A 133 -10.02 -4.08 -0.94
N LYS A 134 -10.43 -4.35 0.30
CA LYS A 134 -10.54 -3.37 1.39
C LYS A 134 -9.17 -2.80 1.75
N PHE A 135 -8.14 -3.65 1.83
CA PHE A 135 -6.78 -3.22 2.07
C PHE A 135 -6.27 -2.27 0.99
N ILE A 136 -6.41 -2.66 -0.29
CA ILE A 136 -5.96 -1.84 -1.42
C ILE A 136 -6.72 -0.51 -1.49
N SER A 137 -8.04 -0.55 -1.25
CA SER A 137 -8.88 0.65 -1.22
C SER A 137 -8.39 1.65 -0.17
N ARG A 138 -8.01 1.17 1.02
CA ARG A 138 -7.47 2.05 2.07
C ARG A 138 -6.14 2.70 1.69
N VAL A 139 -5.25 1.95 1.05
CA VAL A 139 -3.98 2.50 0.54
C VAL A 139 -4.24 3.52 -0.57
N LEU A 140 -5.21 3.26 -1.46
CA LEU A 140 -5.63 4.17 -2.52
C LEU A 140 -6.22 5.47 -1.97
N ASP A 141 -7.08 5.41 -0.95
CA ASP A 141 -7.67 6.60 -0.35
C ASP A 141 -6.61 7.46 0.33
N TRP A 142 -5.68 6.85 1.05
CA TRP A 142 -4.50 7.55 1.56
C TRP A 142 -3.69 8.20 0.43
N TRP A 143 -3.41 7.45 -0.65
CA TRP A 143 -2.64 7.95 -1.79
C TRP A 143 -3.31 9.15 -2.47
N ARG A 144 -4.63 9.11 -2.64
CA ARG A 144 -5.43 10.20 -3.21
C ARG A 144 -5.32 11.48 -2.39
N VAL A 145 -5.28 11.38 -1.06
CA VAL A 145 -5.15 12.53 -0.15
C VAL A 145 -3.76 13.16 -0.25
N VAL A 146 -2.71 12.35 -0.30
CA VAL A 146 -1.32 12.86 -0.27
C VAL A 146 -0.77 13.26 -1.65
N ASN A 147 -1.41 12.83 -2.74
CA ASN A 147 -0.99 13.09 -4.11
C ASN A 147 -2.07 13.84 -4.92
N VAL A 148 -2.81 14.74 -4.26
CA VAL A 148 -3.77 15.64 -4.93
C VAL A 148 -3.03 16.53 -5.92
N LYS A 149 -3.58 16.66 -7.13
CA LYS A 149 -3.12 17.62 -8.14
C LYS A 149 -4.20 18.67 -8.34
N THR A 150 -3.80 19.94 -8.36
CA THR A 150 -4.66 21.00 -8.88
C THR A 150 -4.76 20.83 -10.40
N PRO A 151 -5.97 20.91 -11.00
CA PRO A 151 -6.16 20.81 -12.45
C PRO A 151 -5.34 21.82 -13.25
#